data_AF-A0A5E4XNQ4-F1
#
_entry.id   AF-A0A5E4XNQ4-F1
#
_cell.length_a   1.000
_cell.length_b   1.000
_cell.length_c   1.000
_cell.angle_alpha   90.00
_cell.angle_beta   90.00
_cell.angle_gamma   90.00
#
_symmetry.space_group_name_H-M   'P 1'
#
loop_
_entity.id
_entity.type
_entity.pdbx_description
1 polymer ?
#
loop_
_entity_poly.entity_id
_entity_poly.type
_entity_poly.pdbx_seq_one_letter_code
_entity_poly.pdbx_strand_id
1 'polypeptide(L)'
;MGLTLGGCASVATTPATLTRISLDNARLFALQAPVTFKLDTGYERVLPKDSVWKEAGSVTQGSVYRPVGRILTVEGSQVHEAWLVVKDEKLVGFYLPGETTYSPLSTVVSLNLKEKSQ
;
A
#
# COMPACT_ATOMS: atom_id res chain seq x y z
N MET A 1 26.92 -5.65 -31.59
CA MET A 1 27.23 -5.18 -30.23
C MET A 1 26.29 -4.02 -29.93
N GLY A 2 25.27 -4.23 -29.11
CA GLY A 2 24.29 -3.19 -28.76
C GLY A 2 23.70 -3.54 -27.41
N LEU A 3 24.12 -2.80 -26.39
CA LEU A 3 23.89 -3.06 -24.97
C LEU A 3 22.39 -3.06 -24.65
N THR A 4 21.93 -4.13 -24.00
CA THR A 4 20.60 -4.22 -23.40
C THR A 4 20.49 -3.21 -22.27
N LEU A 5 19.53 -2.28 -22.35
CA LEU A 5 19.14 -1.45 -21.20
C LEU A 5 18.46 -2.34 -20.16
N GLY A 6 19.26 -2.84 -19.21
CA GLY A 6 18.73 -3.36 -17.96
C GLY A 6 18.15 -2.20 -17.16
N GLY A 7 16.85 -1.93 -17.32
CA GLY A 7 16.14 -1.02 -16.43
C GLY A 7 16.18 -1.60 -15.03
N CYS A 8 16.92 -0.97 -14.12
CA CYS A 8 16.78 -1.23 -12.70
C CYS A 8 15.34 -0.90 -12.34
N ALA A 9 14.53 -1.93 -12.09
CA ALA A 9 13.13 -1.76 -11.74
C ALA A 9 13.05 -1.23 -10.30
N SER A 10 13.14 0.10 -10.15
CA SER A 10 12.80 0.80 -8.92
C SER A 10 11.29 1.04 -8.87
N VAL A 11 10.74 1.06 -7.66
CA VAL A 11 9.35 1.48 -7.46
C VAL A 11 9.24 2.99 -7.76
N ALA A 12 8.28 3.40 -8.59
CA ALA A 12 8.06 4.81 -8.88
C ALA A 12 7.48 5.51 -7.65
N THR A 13 8.00 6.67 -7.27
CA THR A 13 7.51 7.42 -6.10
C THR A 13 7.34 8.91 -6.40
N THR A 14 6.38 9.53 -5.72
CA THR A 14 6.14 10.98 -5.73
C THR A 14 5.95 11.48 -4.29
N PRO A 15 6.44 12.67 -3.91
CA PRO A 15 6.21 13.21 -2.57
C PRO A 15 4.73 13.21 -2.17
N ALA A 16 4.43 12.81 -0.94
CA ALA A 16 3.05 12.76 -0.44
C ALA A 16 2.98 13.15 1.04
N THR A 17 2.18 14.16 1.36
CA THR A 17 1.94 14.58 2.74
C THR A 17 0.76 13.80 3.31
N LEU A 18 1.00 13.04 4.37
CA LEU A 18 -0.05 12.33 5.10
C LEU A 18 -0.81 13.28 6.03
N THR A 19 -2.09 13.49 5.76
CA THR A 19 -3.02 14.10 6.71
C THR A 19 -3.42 13.04 7.73
N ARG A 20 -2.81 13.06 8.91
CA ARG A 20 -3.06 12.05 9.95
C ARG A 20 -4.42 12.22 10.60
N ILE A 21 -5.10 11.11 10.85
CA ILE A 21 -6.22 11.09 11.80
C ILE A 21 -5.70 10.87 13.22
N SER A 22 -6.44 11.35 14.23
CA SER A 22 -6.09 11.11 15.63
C SER A 22 -6.02 9.61 15.94
N LEU A 23 -4.99 9.20 16.67
CA LEU A 23 -4.77 7.79 17.03
C LEU A 23 -5.90 7.21 17.90
N ASP A 24 -6.60 8.07 18.63
CA ASP A 24 -7.72 7.72 19.52
C ASP A 24 -8.98 7.32 18.75
N ASN A 25 -9.13 7.83 17.52
CA ASN A 25 -10.29 7.58 16.67
C ASN A 25 -9.97 6.65 15.48
N ALA A 26 -8.76 6.10 15.45
CA ALA A 26 -8.29 5.32 14.31
C ALA A 26 -8.86 3.91 14.32
N ARG A 27 -9.81 3.69 13.40
CA ARG A 27 -10.56 2.44 13.23
C ARG A 27 -9.68 1.30 12.70
N LEU A 28 -10.07 0.08 13.01
CA LEU A 28 -9.45 -1.15 12.52
C LEU A 28 -10.32 -1.78 11.45
N PHE A 29 -9.68 -2.26 10.39
CA PHE A 29 -10.32 -2.93 9.28
C PHE A 29 -9.67 -4.30 9.06
N ALA A 30 -10.44 -5.29 8.62
CA ALA A 30 -9.95 -6.60 8.25
C ALA A 30 -10.26 -6.89 6.77
N LEU A 31 -9.29 -7.46 6.05
CA LEU A 31 -9.54 -7.96 4.70
C LEU A 31 -10.45 -9.18 4.73
N GLN A 32 -11.54 -9.15 3.95
CA GLN A 32 -12.52 -10.23 3.94
C GLN A 32 -12.14 -11.41 3.04
N ALA A 33 -11.19 -11.21 2.13
CA ALA A 33 -10.67 -12.22 1.21
C ALA A 33 -9.17 -11.96 0.98
N PRO A 34 -8.38 -12.98 0.58
CA PRO A 34 -7.01 -12.75 0.16
C PRO A 34 -6.99 -11.87 -1.09
N VAL A 35 -6.05 -10.93 -1.16
CA VAL A 35 -5.89 -10.05 -2.33
C VAL A 35 -4.49 -10.21 -2.87
N THR A 36 -4.39 -10.60 -4.14
CA THR A 36 -3.13 -10.65 -4.87
C THR A 36 -2.97 -9.37 -5.69
N PHE A 37 -1.79 -8.77 -5.65
CA PHE A 37 -1.43 -7.64 -6.49
C PHE A 37 -0.02 -7.81 -7.03
N LYS A 38 0.24 -7.17 -8.17
CA LYS A 38 1.53 -7.18 -8.84
C LYS A 38 2.11 -5.77 -8.85
N LEU A 39 3.34 -5.65 -8.36
CA LEU A 39 4.12 -4.42 -8.44
C LEU A 39 4.65 -4.21 -9.86
N ASP A 40 4.93 -2.96 -10.21
CA ASP A 40 5.49 -2.58 -11.52
C ASP A 40 6.86 -3.23 -11.78
N THR A 41 7.53 -3.63 -10.70
CA THR A 41 8.80 -4.37 -10.70
C THR A 41 8.64 -5.83 -11.11
N GLY A 42 7.41 -6.30 -11.31
CA GLY A 42 7.08 -7.67 -11.69
C GLY A 42 6.78 -8.59 -10.51
N TYR A 43 7.09 -8.18 -9.28
CA TYR A 43 6.86 -8.98 -8.08
C TYR A 43 5.38 -9.03 -7.69
N GLU A 44 4.91 -10.25 -7.41
CA GLU A 44 3.58 -10.49 -6.88
C GLU A 44 3.60 -10.56 -5.36
N ARG A 45 2.54 -10.07 -4.72
CA ARG A 45 2.33 -10.12 -3.28
C ARG A 45 0.90 -10.49 -2.98
N VAL A 46 0.72 -11.19 -1.86
CA VAL A 46 -0.58 -11.57 -1.33
C VAL A 46 -0.80 -10.86 0.00
N LEU A 47 -1.92 -10.14 0.10
CA LEU A 47 -2.49 -9.71 1.37
C LEU A 47 -3.38 -10.84 1.89
N PRO A 48 -3.05 -11.47 3.03
CA PRO A 48 -3.86 -12.55 3.57
C PRO A 48 -5.26 -12.07 3.96
N LYS A 49 -6.23 -12.97 3.83
CA LYS A 49 -7.54 -12.84 4.50
C LYS A 49 -7.33 -12.56 5.99
N ASP A 50 -8.23 -11.78 6.58
CA ASP A 50 -8.26 -11.40 8.00
C ASP A 50 -7.05 -10.58 8.48
N SER A 51 -6.15 -10.19 7.57
CA SER A 51 -5.11 -9.21 7.87
C SER A 51 -5.74 -7.88 8.30
N VAL A 52 -5.18 -7.31 9.37
CA VAL A 52 -5.74 -6.14 10.04
C VAL A 52 -4.99 -4.88 9.63
N TRP A 53 -5.74 -3.83 9.35
CA TRP A 53 -5.27 -2.55 8.85
C TRP A 53 -5.86 -1.44 9.70
N LYS A 54 -5.02 -0.56 10.23
CA LYS A 54 -5.46 0.60 11.02
C LYS A 54 -5.51 1.82 10.11
N GLU A 55 -6.63 2.53 10.12
CA GLU A 55 -6.76 3.81 9.43
C GLU A 55 -5.70 4.79 9.96
N ALA A 56 -4.88 5.36 9.08
CA ALA A 56 -3.75 6.21 9.44
C ALA A 56 -3.95 7.67 9.02
N GLY A 57 -4.79 7.92 8.01
CA GLY A 57 -5.02 9.25 7.47
C GLY A 57 -5.43 9.21 6.01
N SER A 58 -5.09 10.26 5.28
CA SER A 58 -5.27 10.33 3.83
C SER A 58 -4.13 11.08 3.14
N VAL A 59 -3.95 10.77 1.87
CA VAL A 59 -3.15 11.51 0.89
C VAL A 59 -4.07 11.92 -0.27
N THR A 60 -3.60 12.74 -1.21
CA THR A 60 -4.39 13.19 -2.37
C THR A 60 -5.01 12.04 -3.16
N GLN A 61 -4.34 10.88 -3.19
CA GLN A 61 -4.74 9.71 -3.96
C GLN A 61 -5.78 8.83 -3.23
N GLY A 62 -5.94 8.95 -1.91
CA GLY A 62 -6.89 8.13 -1.16
C GLY A 62 -6.62 8.04 0.35
N SER A 63 -7.43 7.22 1.02
CA SER A 63 -7.29 6.90 2.44
C SER A 63 -6.12 5.96 2.67
N VAL A 64 -5.36 6.20 3.73
CA VAL A 64 -4.13 5.48 4.06
C VAL A 64 -4.38 4.53 5.21
N TYR A 65 -4.02 3.26 5.05
CA TYR A 65 -4.16 2.23 6.07
C TYR A 65 -2.83 1.53 6.34
N ARG A 66 -2.39 1.55 7.60
CA ARG A 66 -1.15 0.88 8.02
C ARG A 66 -1.42 -0.56 8.47
N PRO A 67 -0.52 -1.52 8.20
CA PRO A 67 -0.67 -2.88 8.69
C PRO A 67 -0.60 -2.94 10.22
N VAL A 68 -1.31 -3.89 10.84
CA VAL A 68 -1.29 -4.15 12.28
C VAL A 68 -0.77 -5.56 12.52
N GLY A 69 0.21 -5.70 13.44
CA GLY A 69 0.81 -7.00 13.78
C GLY A 69 1.68 -7.61 12.69
N ARG A 70 1.92 -6.89 11.58
CA ARG A 70 2.83 -7.28 10.50
C ARG A 70 3.41 -6.04 9.83
N ILE A 71 4.48 -6.24 9.07
CA ILE A 71 5.01 -5.25 8.15
C ILE A 71 4.63 -5.67 6.73
N LEU A 72 4.12 -4.73 5.94
CA LEU A 72 4.02 -4.89 4.51
C LEU A 72 5.21 -4.19 3.87
N THR A 73 5.89 -4.87 2.96
CA THR A 73 6.94 -4.28 2.15
C THR A 73 6.59 -4.36 0.67
N VAL A 74 7.04 -3.35 -0.08
CA VAL A 74 7.06 -3.36 -1.54
C VAL A 74 8.50 -3.40 -2.01
N GLU A 75 8.74 -4.12 -3.11
CA GLU A 75 10.09 -4.48 -3.55
C GLU A 75 10.34 -4.05 -5.00
N GLY A 76 11.53 -3.49 -5.21
CA GLY A 76 12.17 -3.26 -6.50
C GLY A 76 13.67 -3.52 -6.39
N SER A 77 14.49 -2.50 -6.63
CA SER A 77 15.92 -2.54 -6.28
C SER A 77 16.18 -2.45 -4.76
N GLN A 78 15.20 -1.98 -4.01
CA GLN A 78 15.23 -1.85 -2.54
C GLN A 78 13.90 -2.35 -1.95
N VAL A 79 13.92 -2.61 -0.64
CA VAL A 79 12.75 -3.04 0.13
C VAL A 79 12.26 -1.86 0.95
N HIS A 80 11.00 -1.47 0.75
CA HIS A 80 10.39 -0.31 1.42
C HIS A 80 9.21 -0.77 2.26
N GLU A 81 9.08 -0.27 3.49
CA GLU A 81 7.81 -0.40 4.23
C GLU A 81 6.70 0.32 3.47
N ALA A 82 5.52 -0.30 3.41
CA ALA A 82 4.38 0.20 2.64
C ALA A 82 3.07 0.13 3.43
N TRP A 83 2.30 1.21 3.36
CA TRP A 83 0.92 1.30 3.84
C TRP A 83 -0.01 1.36 2.65
N LEU A 84 -1.22 0.80 2.76
CA LEU A 84 -2.18 0.79 1.65
C LEU A 84 -2.71 2.20 1.41
N VAL A 85 -2.83 2.59 0.13
CA VAL A 85 -3.62 3.75 -0.29
C VAL A 85 -4.84 3.24 -1.03
N VAL A 86 -6.02 3.56 -0.50
CA VAL A 86 -7.29 3.02 -0.95
C VAL A 86 -8.19 4.15 -1.41
N LYS A 87 -8.79 3.98 -2.58
CA LYS A 87 -9.79 4.87 -3.13
C LYS A 87 -10.90 4.05 -3.76
N ASP A 88 -12.15 4.40 -3.46
CA ASP A 88 -13.34 3.72 -3.99
C ASP A 88 -13.27 2.18 -3.85
N GLU A 89 -12.91 1.71 -2.65
CA GLU A 89 -12.71 0.29 -2.30
C GLU A 89 -11.65 -0.44 -3.14
N LYS A 90 -10.70 0.29 -3.74
CA LYS A 90 -9.59 -0.28 -4.52
C LYS A 90 -8.25 0.15 -3.96
N LEU A 91 -7.31 -0.79 -3.93
CA LEU A 91 -5.89 -0.50 -3.76
C LEU A 91 -5.39 0.23 -5.01
N VAL A 92 -5.02 1.50 -4.85
CA VAL A 92 -4.52 2.34 -5.94
C VAL A 92 -3.01 2.56 -5.86
N GLY A 93 -2.40 2.27 -4.71
CA GLY A 93 -0.97 2.43 -4.49
C GLY A 93 -0.60 2.24 -3.03
N PHE A 94 0.60 2.72 -2.69
CA PHE A 94 1.19 2.60 -1.37
C PHE A 94 1.72 3.94 -0.90
N TYR A 95 1.61 4.18 0.40
CA TYR A 95 2.31 5.25 1.09
C TYR A 95 3.54 4.67 1.76
N LEU A 96 4.72 5.26 1.53
CA LEU A 96 6.00 4.82 2.07
C LEU A 96 6.35 5.72 3.27
N PRO A 97 6.10 5.29 4.53
CA PRO A 97 6.21 6.16 5.69
C PRO A 97 7.63 6.62 6.00
N GLY A 98 8.65 5.82 5.68
CA GLY A 98 10.06 6.17 5.87
C GLY A 98 10.54 7.28 4.92
N GLU A 99 9.91 7.41 3.76
CA GLU A 99 10.29 8.36 2.71
C GLU A 99 9.30 9.51 2.53
N THR A 100 8.11 9.41 3.13
CA THR A 100 7.00 10.36 2.95
C THR A 100 6.61 10.51 1.46
N THR A 101 6.54 9.38 0.77
CA THR A 101 6.17 9.33 -0.66
C THR A 101 4.97 8.42 -0.90
N TYR A 102 4.32 8.66 -2.03
CA TYR A 102 3.31 7.80 -2.64
C TYR A 102 3.93 7.03 -3.79
N SER A 103 3.65 5.73 -3.86
CA SER A 103 3.95 4.86 -4.99
C SER A 103 2.64 4.40 -5.64
N PRO A 104 2.40 4.64 -6.94
CA PRO A 104 1.24 4.09 -7.62
C PRO A 104 1.34 2.56 -7.77
N LEU A 105 0.18 1.92 -7.91
CA LEU A 105 0.04 0.54 -8.37
C LEU A 105 -0.52 0.56 -9.80
N SER A 106 0.22 0.04 -10.78
CA SER A 106 -0.21 0.08 -12.20
C SER A 106 -1.53 -0.63 -12.46
N THR A 107 -1.81 -1.71 -11.73
CA THR A 107 -3.06 -2.47 -11.80
C THR A 107 -3.82 -2.33 -10.49
N VAL A 108 -4.84 -1.48 -10.46
CA VAL A 108 -5.70 -1.32 -9.29
C VAL A 108 -6.42 -2.62 -8.96
N VAL A 109 -6.48 -2.99 -7.68
CA VAL A 109 -7.15 -4.21 -7.23
C VAL A 109 -8.23 -3.90 -6.20
N SER A 110 -9.38 -4.56 -6.31
CA SER A 110 -10.47 -4.37 -5.34
C SER A 110 -10.06 -4.89 -3.97
N LEU A 111 -10.35 -4.10 -2.93
CA LEU A 111 -10.17 -4.48 -1.53
C LEU A 111 -11.53 -4.57 -0.87
N ASN A 112 -11.82 -5.70 -0.24
CA ASN A 112 -12.97 -5.82 0.64
C ASN A 112 -12.48 -5.64 2.08
N LEU A 113 -12.38 -4.38 2.51
CA LEU A 113 -12.05 -4.01 3.88
C LEU A 113 -13.35 -3.83 4.67
N LYS A 114 -13.48 -4.58 5.76
CA LYS A 114 -14.60 -4.43 6.69
C LYS A 114 -14.09 -3.87 8.00
N GLU A 115 -14.76 -2.84 8.50
CA GLU A 115 -14.48 -2.31 9.83
C GLU A 115 -14.71 -3.40 10.89
N LYS A 116 -13.75 -3.57 11.79
CA LYS A 116 -13.87 -4.44 12.95
C LYS A 116 -14.72 -3.71 13.98
N SER A 117 -15.89 -4.25 14.31
CA SER A 117 -16.61 -3.83 15.52
C SER A 117 -15.69 -4.05 16.72
N GLN A 118 -15.51 -3.01 17.54
CA GLN A 118 -14.72 -3.07 18.77
C GLN A 118 -15.33 -4.03 19.78
#